data_AF-X1JL54-F1
#
_entry.id   AF-X1JL54-F1
#
_cell.length_a   1.000
_cell.length_b   1.000
_cell.length_c   1.000
_cell.angle_alpha   90.00
_cell.angle_beta   90.00
_cell.angle_gamma   90.00
#
_symmetry.space_group_name_H-M   'P 1'
#
loop_
_entity.id
_entity.type
_entity.pdbx_description
1 polymer ?
#
loop_
_entity_poly.entity_id
_entity_poly.type
_entity_poly.pdbx_seq_one_letter_code
_entity_poly.pdbx_strand_id
1 'polypeptide(L)'
;MPFYYNLKYKSEKVRKRTAQRLLLLKKELPKIPKKSISENIILATWNIREFDAEAYGKRLDEAIYYIAEIIDHFDLIAIQEVRDDLEGLNRVMKILGWWWKSVLTD
;
A
#
# COMPACT_ATOMS: atom_id res chain seq x y z
N MET A 1 -3.22 9.38 3.69
CA MET A 1 -4.52 8.77 3.31
C MET A 1 -4.57 8.49 1.82
N PRO A 2 -4.51 7.23 1.36
CA PRO A 2 -4.27 6.92 -0.04
C PRO A 2 -5.39 7.38 -0.98
N PHE A 3 -5.02 7.67 -2.24
CA PHE A 3 -5.90 8.16 -3.29
C PHE A 3 -6.62 7.02 -4.03
N TYR A 4 -7.90 6.83 -3.71
CA TYR A 4 -8.75 5.81 -4.33
C TYR A 4 -9.49 6.26 -5.59
N TYR A 5 -9.23 7.46 -6.09
CA TYR A 5 -9.95 8.06 -7.23
C TYR A 5 -10.01 7.15 -8.46
N ASN A 6 -8.91 6.45 -8.75
CA ASN A 6 -8.79 5.61 -9.93
C ASN A 6 -9.64 4.33 -9.88
N LEU A 7 -10.25 3.99 -8.72
CA LEU A 7 -11.24 2.92 -8.65
C LEU A 7 -12.45 3.18 -9.53
N LYS A 8 -12.77 4.44 -9.85
CA LYS A 8 -13.90 4.78 -10.72
C LYS A 8 -13.76 4.23 -12.15
N TYR A 9 -12.52 4.00 -12.59
CA TYR A 9 -12.21 3.44 -13.92
C TYR A 9 -12.23 1.91 -13.96
N LYS A 10 -12.41 1.24 -12.81
CA LYS A 10 -12.54 -0.22 -12.75
C LYS A 10 -13.99 -0.62 -13.00
N SER A 11 -14.17 -1.86 -13.48
CA SER A 11 -15.51 -2.44 -13.64
C SER A 11 -16.27 -2.39 -12.32
N GLU A 12 -17.60 -2.29 -12.38
CA GLU A 12 -18.42 -2.13 -11.19
C GLU A 12 -18.18 -3.25 -10.16
N LYS A 13 -18.06 -4.49 -10.62
CA LYS A 13 -17.75 -5.66 -9.79
C LYS A 13 -16.42 -5.50 -9.05
N VAL A 14 -15.34 -5.13 -9.75
CA VAL A 14 -14.01 -4.95 -9.15
C VAL A 14 -14.01 -3.76 -8.20
N ARG A 15 -14.63 -2.64 -8.59
CA ARG A 15 -14.75 -1.44 -7.77
C ARG A 15 -15.46 -1.72 -6.44
N LYS A 16 -16.64 -2.37 -6.49
CA LYS A 16 -17.42 -2.74 -5.30
C LYS A 16 -16.63 -3.68 -4.38
N ARG A 17 -16.03 -4.74 -4.94
CA ARG A 17 -15.20 -5.69 -4.18
C ARG A 17 -14.02 -4.99 -3.51
N THR A 18 -13.31 -4.14 -4.26
CA THR A 18 -12.13 -3.44 -3.76
C THR A 18 -12.49 -2.50 -2.62
N ALA A 19 -13.54 -1.70 -2.78
CA ALA A 19 -14.02 -0.77 -1.76
C ALA A 19 -14.46 -1.50 -0.48
N GLN A 20 -15.24 -2.58 -0.62
CA GLN A 20 -15.70 -3.37 0.53
C GLN A 20 -14.51 -3.93 1.34
N ARG A 21 -13.51 -4.47 0.65
CA ARG A 21 -12.31 -5.03 1.30
C ARG A 21 -11.39 -3.97 1.88
N LEU A 22 -11.27 -2.78 1.27
CA LEU A 22 -10.56 -1.64 1.87
C LEU A 22 -11.20 -1.21 3.18
N LEU A 23 -12.54 -1.12 3.22
CA LEU A 23 -13.27 -0.79 4.45
C LEU A 23 -13.08 -1.86 5.52
N LEU A 24 -13.08 -3.14 5.13
CA LEU A 24 -12.77 -4.23 6.06
C LEU A 24 -11.34 -4.13 6.59
N LEU A 25 -10.36 -3.90 5.71
CA LEU A 25 -8.96 -3.77 6.08
C LEU A 25 -8.74 -2.62 7.09
N LYS A 26 -9.33 -1.45 6.83
CA LYS A 26 -9.33 -0.31 7.77
C LYS A 26 -9.93 -0.64 9.13
N LYS A 27 -10.94 -1.50 9.16
CA LYS A 27 -11.61 -1.91 10.40
C LYS A 27 -10.77 -2.89 11.22
N GLU A 28 -9.95 -3.72 10.58
CA GLU A 28 -9.15 -4.75 11.25
C GLU A 28 -7.74 -4.28 11.64
N LEU A 29 -7.21 -3.24 10.97
CA LEU A 29 -5.93 -2.59 11.30
C LEU A 29 -5.84 -1.76 12.61
N PRO A 30 -6.90 -1.42 13.37
CA PRO A 30 -6.80 -0.70 14.65
C PRO A 30 -6.06 -1.45 15.76
N LYS A 31 -5.62 -2.70 15.53
CA LYS A 31 -4.67 -3.39 16.41
C LYS A 31 -3.31 -2.69 16.45
N ILE A 32 -3.03 -1.85 15.46
CA ILE A 32 -1.89 -0.94 15.42
C ILE A 32 -2.32 0.38 16.10
N PRO A 33 -1.46 1.00 16.93
CA PRO A 33 -1.73 2.33 17.48
C PRO A 33 -2.14 3.33 16.39
N LYS A 34 -2.92 4.35 16.77
CA LYS A 34 -3.21 5.45 15.84
C LYS A 34 -2.01 6.39 15.78
N LYS A 35 -1.69 6.87 14.57
CA LYS A 35 -0.67 7.90 14.37
C LYS A 35 -1.02 9.17 15.14
N SER A 36 -0.03 9.73 15.82
CA SER A 36 -0.14 10.98 16.57
C SER A 36 1.08 11.84 16.27
N ILE A 37 0.87 13.10 15.87
CA ILE A 37 1.96 14.00 15.48
C ILE A 37 2.91 14.28 16.65
N SER A 38 2.40 14.27 17.89
CA SER A 38 3.15 14.67 19.08
C SER A 38 3.45 13.54 20.05
N GLU A 39 2.78 12.39 19.94
CA GLU A 39 2.82 11.36 20.99
C GLU A 39 3.53 10.08 20.58
N ASN A 40 3.56 9.74 19.29
CA ASN A 40 4.14 8.48 18.84
C ASN A 40 4.72 8.55 17.43
N ILE A 41 5.57 7.57 17.12
CA ILE A 41 6.01 7.25 15.78
C ILE A 41 5.80 5.74 15.60
N ILE A 42 5.11 5.35 14.53
CA ILE A 42 4.77 3.96 14.25
C ILE A 42 5.65 3.45 13.12
N LEU A 43 6.48 2.46 13.45
CA LEU A 43 7.44 1.86 12.55
C LEU A 43 7.01 0.44 12.15
N ALA A 44 7.32 0.04 10.93
CA ALA A 44 7.17 -1.34 10.48
C ALA A 44 8.33 -1.80 9.60
N THR A 45 8.48 -3.12 9.55
CA THR A 45 9.23 -3.81 8.50
C THR A 45 8.28 -4.79 7.83
N TRP A 46 8.36 -4.90 6.51
CA TRP A 46 7.48 -5.80 5.77
C TRP A 46 8.18 -6.38 4.54
N ASN A 47 8.35 -7.69 4.56
CA ASN A 47 8.75 -8.45 3.38
C ASN A 47 7.51 -8.67 2.49
N ILE A 48 7.44 -7.96 1.36
CA ILE A 48 6.39 -8.11 0.35
C ILE A 48 6.90 -9.03 -0.74
N ARG A 49 7.17 -10.29 -0.38
CA ARG A 49 7.76 -11.35 -1.21
C ARG A 49 7.65 -11.06 -2.69
N GLU A 50 8.82 -10.89 -3.31
CA GLU A 50 9.00 -10.49 -4.71
C GLU A 50 8.03 -9.38 -5.14
N PHE A 51 8.31 -8.14 -4.73
CA PHE A 51 7.37 -7.04 -4.94
C PHE A 51 7.15 -6.75 -6.44
N ASP A 52 6.11 -7.40 -6.99
CA ASP A 52 5.63 -7.28 -8.37
C ASP A 52 6.52 -7.93 -9.45
N ALA A 53 7.26 -8.99 -9.10
CA ALA A 53 8.15 -9.69 -10.04
C ALA A 53 7.41 -10.43 -11.17
N GLU A 54 8.01 -10.44 -12.37
CA GLU A 54 7.44 -11.05 -13.58
C GLU A 54 7.20 -12.57 -13.45
N ALA A 55 8.01 -13.28 -12.66
CA ALA A 55 7.98 -14.74 -12.54
C ALA A 55 6.62 -15.31 -12.08
N TYR A 56 5.82 -14.52 -11.35
CA TYR A 56 4.49 -14.90 -10.86
C TYR A 56 3.37 -14.02 -11.42
N GLY A 57 3.70 -13.13 -12.36
CA GLY A 57 2.80 -12.13 -12.91
C GLY A 57 2.58 -10.94 -11.99
N LYS A 58 2.20 -9.81 -12.60
CA LYS A 58 1.96 -8.56 -11.89
C LYS A 58 0.78 -8.69 -10.91
N ARG A 59 0.94 -8.10 -9.73
CA ARG A 59 -0.11 -7.93 -8.73
C ARG A 59 -1.31 -7.23 -9.35
N LEU A 60 -2.48 -7.75 -9.04
CA LEU A 60 -3.76 -7.12 -9.36
C LEU A 60 -3.78 -5.68 -8.83
N ASP A 61 -4.40 -4.77 -9.58
CA ASP A 61 -4.57 -3.37 -9.13
C ASP A 61 -5.24 -3.28 -7.75
N GLU A 62 -6.17 -4.19 -7.48
CA GLU A 62 -6.82 -4.34 -6.17
C GLU A 62 -5.81 -4.59 -5.03
N ALA A 63 -4.79 -5.42 -5.27
CA ALA A 63 -3.75 -5.70 -4.28
C ALA A 63 -2.86 -4.47 -4.03
N ILE A 64 -2.58 -3.67 -5.06
CA ILE A 64 -1.82 -2.42 -4.89
C ILE A 64 -2.57 -1.43 -4.00
N TYR A 65 -3.91 -1.33 -4.12
CA TYR A 65 -4.71 -0.51 -3.19
C TYR A 65 -4.60 -0.99 -1.74
N TYR A 66 -4.56 -2.30 -1.50
CA TYR A 66 -4.43 -2.84 -0.15
C TYR A 66 -3.04 -2.61 0.44
N ILE A 67 -2.00 -2.79 -0.37
CA ILE A 67 -0.62 -2.50 0.04
C ILE A 67 -0.50 -1.03 0.45
N ALA A 68 -1.04 -0.11 -0.36
CA ALA A 68 -1.04 1.31 -0.04
C ALA A 68 -1.82 1.63 1.26
N GLU A 69 -2.97 0.98 1.48
CA GLU A 69 -3.73 1.14 2.73
C GLU A 69 -2.94 0.65 3.94
N ILE A 70 -2.27 -0.51 3.85
CA ILE A 70 -1.42 -1.04 4.93
C ILE A 70 -0.27 -0.09 5.23
N ILE A 71 0.44 0.39 4.20
CA ILE A 71 1.57 1.32 4.36
C ILE A 71 1.12 2.61 5.05
N ASP A 72 -0.03 3.19 4.66
CA ASP A 72 -0.52 4.45 5.23
C ASP A 72 -0.87 4.37 6.72
N HIS A 73 -0.91 3.19 7.34
CA HIS A 73 -1.08 3.03 8.78
C HIS A 73 0.20 3.31 9.59
N PHE A 74 1.35 3.32 8.95
CA PHE A 74 2.65 3.58 9.58
C PHE A 74 3.12 5.01 9.28
N ASP A 75 4.07 5.50 10.08
CA ASP A 75 4.80 6.74 9.83
C ASP A 75 6.04 6.48 8.96
N LEU A 76 6.70 5.34 9.20
CA LEU A 76 7.83 4.87 8.42
C LEU A 76 7.78 3.34 8.32
N ILE A 77 8.00 2.82 7.12
CA ILE A 77 8.01 1.38 6.87
C ILE A 77 9.21 1.01 5.99
N ALA A 78 9.95 0.00 6.40
CA ALA A 78 10.99 -0.62 5.59
C ALA A 78 10.39 -1.80 4.82
N ILE A 79 10.40 -1.73 3.49
CA ILE A 79 9.92 -2.80 2.60
C ILE A 79 11.11 -3.64 2.12
N GLN A 80 11.02 -4.97 2.24
CA GLN A 80 12.03 -5.91 1.77
C GLN A 80 11.57 -6.66 0.51
N GLU A 81 12.54 -7.25 -0.20
CA GLU A 81 12.35 -7.95 -1.49
C GLU A 81 11.78 -7.04 -2.60
N VAL A 82 12.17 -5.76 -2.56
CA VAL A 82 12.02 -4.85 -3.69
C VAL A 82 13.04 -5.28 -4.75
N ARG A 83 12.55 -5.59 -5.95
CA ARG A 83 13.40 -5.96 -7.10
C ARG A 83 13.88 -4.70 -7.83
N ASP A 84 14.81 -4.88 -8.77
CA ASP A 84 15.29 -3.79 -9.63
C ASP A 84 14.16 -3.15 -10.46
N ASP A 85 13.15 -3.94 -10.81
CA ASP A 85 11.90 -3.42 -11.37
C ASP A 85 11.06 -2.76 -10.27
N LEU A 86 11.06 -1.43 -10.28
CA LEU A 86 10.33 -0.60 -9.35
C LEU A 86 8.88 -0.34 -9.77
N GLU A 87 8.35 -0.97 -10.82
CA GLU A 87 6.97 -0.73 -11.29
C GLU A 87 5.94 -0.93 -10.16
N GLY A 88 6.06 -2.03 -9.40
CA GLY A 88 5.18 -2.30 -8.25
C GLY A 88 5.23 -1.20 -7.19
N LEU A 89 6.44 -0.76 -6.84
CA LEU A 89 6.64 0.34 -5.91
C LEU A 89 6.03 1.63 -6.45
N ASN A 90 6.28 1.96 -7.71
CA ASN A 90 5.75 3.17 -8.36
C ASN A 90 4.21 3.18 -8.40
N ARG A 91 3.58 2.03 -8.64
CA ARG A 91 2.12 1.87 -8.58
C ARG A 91 1.57 2.16 -7.18
N VAL A 92 2.24 1.66 -6.15
CA VAL A 92 1.88 1.93 -4.74
C VAL A 92 2.09 3.40 -4.40
N MET A 93 3.25 3.97 -4.73
CA MET A 93 3.58 5.38 -4.47
C MET A 93 2.58 6.33 -5.13
N LYS A 94 2.08 6.01 -6.33
CA LYS A 94 1.03 6.79 -6.99
C LYS A 94 -0.28 6.84 -6.19
N ILE A 95 -0.62 5.76 -5.50
CA ILE A 95 -1.82 5.67 -4.64
C ILE A 95 -1.54 6.33 -3.28
N LEU A 96 -0.35 6.12 -2.72
CA LEU A 96 0.10 6.77 -1.49
C LEU A 96 0.22 8.29 -1.63
N GLY A 97 0.44 8.83 -2.82
CA GLY A 97 0.41 10.26 -3.05
C GLY A 97 1.65 11.02 -2.55
N TRP A 98 1.58 12.34 -2.62
CA TRP A 98 2.73 13.24 -2.47
C TRP A 98 3.32 13.30 -1.05
N TRP A 99 2.57 12.89 -0.02
CA TRP A 99 3.06 12.92 1.36
C TRP A 99 3.97 11.74 1.71
N TRP A 100 3.97 10.68 0.89
CA TRP A 100 4.93 9.58 1.02
C TRP A 100 6.14 9.83 0.13
N LYS A 101 7.33 9.53 0.66
CA LYS A 101 8.59 9.51 -0.08
C LYS A 101 9.25 8.16 0.15
N SER A 102 9.86 7.61 -0.89
CA SER A 102 10.70 6.42 -0.79
C SER A 102 12.17 6.81 -0.81
N VAL A 103 12.97 6.10 -0.03
CA VAL A 103 14.43 6.08 -0.14
C VAL A 103 14.80 4.65 -0.49
N LEU A 104 15.62 4.50 -1.54
CA LEU A 104 16.11 3.21 -1.99
C LEU A 104 17.59 3.11 -1.64
N THR A 105 17.99 1.95 -1.16
CA THR A 105 19.37 1.61 -0.82
C THR A 105 19.74 0.33 -1.55
N ASP A 106 21.01 0.19 -1.90
CA ASP A 106 21.61 -0.97 -2.55
C ASP A 106 21.86 -2.15 -1.59
#